data_AF-A0A3B0V1F5-F1
#
_entry.id   AF-A0A3B0V1F5-F1
#
_cell.length_a   1.000
_cell.length_b   1.000
_cell.length_c   1.000
_cell.angle_alpha   90.00
_cell.angle_beta   90.00
_cell.angle_gamma   90.00
#
_symmetry.space_group_name_H-M   'P 1'
#
loop_
_entity.id
_entity.type
_entity.pdbx_description
1 polymer ?
#
loop_
_entity_poly.entity_id
_entity_poly.type
_entity_poly.pdbx_seq_one_letter_code
_entity_poly.pdbx_strand_id
1 'polypeptide(L)'
;MTKVVLLAPAGGEQITSTSIKKLFVVSKNERLFTRVNKIYNESSNPKKLKIFSGTSHAQNMFKSEHSEALMNLIINFLDAPE
;
A
#
# COMPACT_ATOMS: atom_id res chain seq x y z
N MET A 1 18.72 0.88 -1.30
CA MET A 1 17.67 -0.11 -1.64
C MET A 1 16.41 0.62 -2.10
N THR A 2 15.73 0.14 -3.14
CA THR A 2 14.56 0.83 -3.71
C THR A 2 13.29 0.54 -2.90
N LYS A 3 12.44 1.54 -2.72
CA LYS A 3 11.15 1.42 -2.01
C LYS A 3 10.02 1.89 -2.92
N VAL A 4 8.85 1.24 -2.80
CA VAL A 4 7.64 1.63 -3.53
C VAL A 4 6.42 1.59 -2.62
N VAL A 5 5.56 2.59 -2.77
CA VAL A 5 4.26 2.68 -2.11
C VAL A 5 3.16 2.56 -3.16
N LEU A 6 2.24 1.63 -2.97
CA LEU A 6 1.12 1.35 -3.85
C LEU A 6 -0.19 1.71 -3.15
N LEU A 7 -0.85 2.77 -3.60
CA LEU A 7 -2.11 3.26 -3.06
C LEU A 7 -3.29 2.68 -3.84
N ALA A 8 -3.89 1.61 -3.31
CA ALA A 8 -4.98 0.87 -3.92
C ALA A 8 -4.76 0.58 -5.42
N PRO A 9 -3.68 -0.16 -5.79
CA PRO A 9 -3.37 -0.43 -7.18
C PRO A 9 -4.53 -1.15 -7.89
N ALA A 10 -5.02 -0.53 -8.96
CA ALA A 10 -6.18 -1.01 -9.71
C ALA A 10 -5.87 -2.20 -10.65
N GLY A 11 -4.61 -2.62 -10.77
CA GLY A 11 -4.17 -3.70 -11.64
C GLY A 11 -2.64 -3.72 -11.80
N GLY A 12 -2.16 -4.48 -12.78
CA GLY A 12 -0.74 -4.69 -13.05
C GLY A 12 -0.24 -6.06 -12.57
N GLU A 13 0.97 -6.40 -12.99
CA GLU A 13 1.65 -7.62 -12.57
C GLU A 13 2.18 -7.49 -11.13
N GLN A 14 2.40 -8.64 -10.50
CA GLN A 14 3.07 -8.72 -9.21
C GLN A 14 4.52 -8.22 -9.30
N ILE A 15 4.99 -7.56 -8.24
CA ILE A 15 6.39 -7.12 -8.19
C ILE A 15 7.23 -8.28 -7.64
N THR A 16 7.94 -8.97 -8.53
CA THR A 16 8.74 -10.17 -8.20
C THR A 16 10.13 -9.86 -7.65
N SER A 17 10.63 -8.63 -7.84
CA SER A 17 11.95 -8.24 -7.35
C SER A 17 12.05 -8.29 -5.82
N THR A 18 13.04 -9.01 -5.30
CA THR A 18 13.34 -9.10 -3.87
C THR A 18 14.16 -7.91 -3.35
N SER A 19 14.75 -7.10 -4.25
CA SER A 19 15.51 -5.90 -3.88
C SER A 19 14.63 -4.67 -3.62
N ILE A 20 13.33 -4.76 -3.93
CA ILE A 20 12.37 -3.67 -3.73
C ILE A 20 11.55 -3.93 -2.46
N LYS A 21 11.59 -3.02 -1.49
CA LYS A 21 10.63 -3.01 -0.37
C LYS A 21 9.30 -2.42 -0.84
N LYS A 22 8.19 -3.07 -0.52
CA LYS A 22 6.85 -2.68 -1.02
C LYS A 22 5.90 -2.37 0.13
N LEU A 23 5.17 -1.28 0.06
CA LEU A 23 4.05 -0.97 0.93
C LEU A 23 2.77 -0.87 0.10
N PHE A 24 1.81 -1.75 0.37
CA PHE A 24 0.47 -1.69 -0.19
C PHE A 24 -0.48 -1.05 0.81
N VAL A 25 -1.34 -0.14 0.34
CA VAL A 25 -2.34 0.55 1.17
C VAL A 25 -3.71 0.42 0.51
N VAL A 26 -4.74 0.06 1.29
CA VAL A 26 -6.11 -0.11 0.80
C VAL A 26 -7.12 0.08 1.94
N SER A 27 -8.35 0.47 1.63
CA SER A 27 -9.48 0.48 2.57
C SER A 27 -10.19 -0.87 2.61
N LYS A 28 -10.63 -1.31 3.79
CA LYS A 28 -11.29 -2.61 4.00
C LYS A 28 -12.53 -2.81 3.12
N ASN A 29 -13.31 -1.75 2.91
CA ASN A 29 -14.59 -1.82 2.20
C ASN A 29 -14.54 -1.11 0.83
N GLU A 30 -13.36 -0.87 0.25
CA GLU A 30 -13.26 -0.29 -1.09
C GLU A 30 -13.36 -1.33 -2.21
N ARG A 31 -13.75 -0.89 -3.40
CA ARG A 31 -13.96 -1.77 -4.58
C ARG A 31 -12.71 -2.58 -4.96
N LEU A 32 -11.52 -2.03 -4.73
CA LEU A 32 -10.26 -2.66 -5.14
C LEU A 32 -9.68 -3.61 -4.09
N PHE A 33 -10.30 -3.74 -2.92
CA PHE A 33 -9.74 -4.51 -1.79
C PHE A 33 -9.24 -5.91 -2.19
N THR A 34 -10.10 -6.72 -2.83
CA THR A 34 -9.73 -8.08 -3.26
C THR A 34 -8.59 -8.08 -4.27
N ARG A 35 -8.56 -7.10 -5.19
CA ARG A 35 -7.52 -7.00 -6.22
C ARG A 35 -6.17 -6.61 -5.62
N VAL A 36 -6.15 -5.66 -4.69
CA VAL A 36 -4.91 -5.26 -4.00
C VAL A 36 -4.35 -6.42 -3.19
N ASN A 37 -5.19 -7.17 -2.48
CA ASN A 37 -4.77 -8.36 -1.74
C ASN A 37 -4.18 -9.44 -2.67
N LYS A 38 -4.77 -9.64 -3.86
CA LYS A 38 -4.21 -10.54 -4.86
C LYS A 38 -2.80 -10.14 -5.28
N ILE A 39 -2.60 -8.89 -5.71
CA ILE A 39 -1.28 -8.37 -6.13
C ILE A 39 -0.27 -8.45 -4.98
N TYR A 40 -0.70 -8.10 -3.75
CA TYR A 40 0.12 -8.23 -2.55
C TYR A 40 0.56 -9.68 -2.36
N ASN A 41 -0.37 -10.64 -2.40
CA ASN A 41 -0.07 -12.06 -2.18
C ASN A 41 0.90 -12.61 -3.23
N GLU A 42 0.74 -12.23 -4.49
CA GLU A 42 1.57 -12.69 -5.61
C GLU A 42 2.95 -12.00 -5.66
N SER A 43 3.12 -10.84 -5.02
CA SER A 43 4.40 -10.09 -5.01
C SER A 43 5.46 -10.73 -4.09
N SER A 44 6.73 -10.56 -4.39
CA SER A 44 7.82 -11.07 -3.54
C SER A 44 8.04 -10.23 -2.28
N ASN A 45 8.47 -10.89 -1.20
CA ASN A 45 9.01 -10.22 -0.03
C ASN A 45 10.31 -9.45 -0.37
N PRO A 46 10.64 -8.37 0.35
CA PRO A 46 9.92 -7.78 1.49
C PRO A 46 8.72 -6.91 1.07
N LYS A 47 7.56 -7.16 1.69
CA LYS A 47 6.30 -6.43 1.44
C LYS A 47 5.51 -6.24 2.74
N LYS A 48 4.74 -5.14 2.80
CA LYS A 48 3.78 -4.84 3.87
C LYS A 48 2.44 -4.46 3.27
N LEU A 49 1.36 -4.79 3.96
CA LEU A 49 0.00 -4.37 3.62
C LEU A 49 -0.60 -3.61 4.80
N LYS A 50 -1.07 -2.39 4.55
CA LYS A 50 -1.88 -1.62 5.48
C LYS A 50 -3.32 -1.57 4.98
N ILE A 51 -4.24 -1.99 5.85
CA ILE A 51 -5.68 -1.87 5.62
C ILE A 51 -6.21 -0.76 6.54
N PHE A 52 -6.82 0.27 5.96
CA PHE A 52 -7.59 1.28 6.69
C PHE A 52 -9.07 0.88 6.77
N SER A 53 -9.79 1.41 7.75
CA SER A 53 -11.26 1.32 7.81
C SER A 53 -11.91 2.11 6.66
N GLY A 54 -13.22 1.96 6.49
CA GLY A 54 -14.00 2.74 5.53
C GLY A 54 -13.90 2.25 4.08
N THR A 55 -14.39 3.10 3.17
CA THR A 55 -14.60 2.82 1.74
C THR A 55 -13.77 3.71 0.81
N SER A 56 -13.05 4.70 1.36
CA SER A 56 -12.27 5.66 0.60
C SER A 56 -11.14 4.98 -0.18
N HIS A 57 -11.02 5.31 -1.46
CA HIS A 57 -9.84 4.92 -2.23
C HIS A 57 -8.57 5.48 -1.58
N ALA A 58 -7.47 4.71 -1.56
CA ALA A 58 -6.26 5.08 -0.80
C ALA A 58 -5.71 6.49 -1.11
N GLN A 59 -5.71 6.94 -2.37
CA GLN A 59 -5.29 8.30 -2.74
C GLN A 59 -6.22 9.40 -2.20
N ASN A 60 -7.51 9.11 -1.97
CA ASN A 60 -8.46 10.09 -1.45
C ASN A 60 -8.32 10.24 0.07
N MET A 61 -7.66 9.30 0.76
CA MET A 61 -7.43 9.35 2.21
C MET A 61 -6.57 10.54 2.64
N PHE A 62 -5.73 11.09 1.76
CA PHE A 62 -4.98 12.33 2.05
C PHE A 62 -5.90 13.52 2.37
N LYS A 63 -7.18 13.46 2.01
CA LYS A 63 -8.19 14.50 2.27
C LYS A 63 -9.26 14.03 3.27
N SER A 64 -9.05 12.92 3.96
CA SER A 64 -10.00 12.37 4.95
C SER A 64 -9.41 12.37 6.36
N GLU A 65 -10.18 11.88 7.32
CA GLU A 65 -9.75 11.57 8.69
C GLU A 65 -8.55 10.63 8.79
N HIS A 66 -8.19 9.92 7.71
CA HIS A 66 -7.02 9.03 7.65
C HIS A 66 -5.75 9.74 7.16
N SER A 67 -5.81 11.02 6.81
CA SER A 67 -4.72 11.76 6.16
C SER A 67 -3.40 11.68 6.94
N GLU A 68 -3.42 12.09 8.21
CA GLU A 68 -2.22 12.11 9.05
C GLU A 68 -1.64 10.70 9.24
N ALA A 69 -2.51 9.71 9.50
CA ALA A 69 -2.09 8.32 9.65
C ALA A 69 -1.49 7.74 8.37
N LEU A 70 -2.03 8.08 7.20
CA LEU A 70 -1.49 7.67 5.90
C LEU A 70 -0.13 8.34 5.63
N MET A 71 -0.02 9.65 5.84
CA MET A 71 1.22 10.39 5.63
C MET A 71 2.34 9.85 6.51
N ASN A 72 2.08 9.68 7.81
CA ASN A 72 3.07 9.14 8.74
C ASN A 72 3.51 7.72 8.36
N LEU A 73 2.57 6.87 7.91
CA LEU A 73 2.90 5.52 7.44
C LEU A 73 3.85 5.57 6.23
N ILE A 74 3.58 6.44 5.26
CA ILE A 74 4.38 6.57 4.03
C ILE A 74 5.77 7.10 4.37
N ILE A 75 5.86 8.18 5.14
CA ILE A 75 7.14 8.78 5.55
C ILE A 75 7.97 7.76 6.32
N ASN A 76 7.39 7.12 7.34
CA ASN A 76 8.10 6.11 8.13
C ASN A 76 8.57 4.92 7.28
N PHE A 77 7.79 4.51 6.26
CA PHE A 77 8.22 3.46 5.35
C PHE A 77 9.41 3.90 4.47
N LEU A 78 9.37 5.13 3.95
CA LEU A 78 10.41 5.69 3.09
C LEU A 78 11.70 6.00 3.87
N ASP A 79 11.60 6.41 5.12
CA ASP A 79 12.74 6.78 5.97
C ASP A 79 13.32 5.61 6.77
N ALA A 80 12.58 4.49 6.91
CA ALA A 80 13.07 3.35 7.67
C ALA A 80 14.46 2.89 7.18
N PRO A 81 15.43 2.68 8.09
CA PRO A 81 16.75 2.18 7.70
C PRO A 81 16.67 0.81 6.99
N GLU A 82 17.73 0.46 6.26
CA GLU A 82 17.80 -0.78 5.49
C GLU A 82 17.72 -2.03 6.36
#